data_AF-A0AAJ2N2U3-F1
#
_entry.id   AF-A0AAJ2N2U3-F1
#
_cell.length_a   1.000
_cell.length_b   1.000
_cell.length_c   1.000
_cell.angle_alpha   90.00
_cell.angle_beta   90.00
_cell.angle_gamma   90.00
#
_symmetry.space_group_name_H-M   'P 1'
#
loop_
_entity.id
_entity.type
_entity.pdbx_description
1 polymer ?
#
loop_
_entity_poly.entity_id
_entity_poly.type
_entity_poly.pdbx_seq_one_letter_code
_entity_poly.pdbx_strand_id
1 'polypeptide(L)'
;MGCFGVAPQKDQAISTATSGEYGGNMDYKGLVAGVTVFFSVFAEGALFHLGDGHAIQGCGEIAGTGVEISLDVRFTVQVLKGKTIGWQRGESDTHWFCIGNARPLDQALQHATTEMLAMLTKDYGLTASEASLLLGQAVEYEVA
;
A
#
# COMPACT_ATOMS: atom_id res chain seq x y z
N MET A 1 -1.63 -8.31 8.11
CA MET A 1 -2.46 -7.19 8.63
C MET A 1 -3.33 -6.74 7.48
N GLY A 2 -4.65 -6.88 7.57
CA GLY A 2 -5.59 -6.62 6.47
C GLY A 2 -5.92 -5.14 6.29
N CYS A 3 -6.23 -4.45 7.40
CA CYS A 3 -6.72 -3.08 7.37
C CYS A 3 -5.76 -2.11 8.06
N PHE A 4 -5.27 -1.12 7.32
CA PHE A 4 -4.32 -0.13 7.83
C PHE A 4 -4.30 1.11 6.93
N GLY A 5 -4.29 2.29 7.52
CA GLY A 5 -4.45 3.51 6.73
C GLY A 5 -4.47 4.78 7.57
N VAL A 6 -4.72 5.88 6.89
CA VAL A 6 -4.84 7.23 7.44
C VAL A 6 -6.22 7.79 7.10
N ALA A 7 -6.60 8.93 7.68
CA ALA A 7 -7.83 9.58 7.29
C ALA A 7 -7.82 9.95 5.80
N PRO A 8 -8.92 9.74 5.07
CA PRO A 8 -9.03 10.09 3.66
C PRO A 8 -9.08 11.61 3.47
N GLN A 9 -8.95 12.03 2.21
CA GLN A 9 -9.07 13.43 1.82
C GLN A 9 -10.47 13.99 2.10
N LYS A 10 -10.57 15.32 2.13
CA LYS A 10 -11.85 16.07 2.15
C LYS A 10 -12.77 15.70 3.32
N ASP A 11 -12.18 15.36 4.47
CA ASP A 11 -12.89 15.00 5.70
C ASP A 11 -13.95 13.89 5.50
N GLN A 12 -13.68 12.99 4.56
CA GLN A 12 -14.59 11.88 4.27
C GLN A 12 -14.56 10.86 5.42
N ALA A 13 -15.72 10.24 5.67
CA ALA A 13 -15.83 9.08 6.54
C ALA A 13 -16.13 7.86 5.67
N ILE A 14 -15.11 7.06 5.37
CA ILE A 14 -15.22 5.87 4.54
C ILE A 14 -15.14 4.64 5.44
N SER A 15 -15.94 3.61 5.12
CA SER A 15 -15.93 2.34 5.85
C SER A 15 -14.54 1.71 5.82
N THR A 16 -14.12 1.10 6.93
CA THR A 16 -12.84 0.37 7.02
C THR A 16 -12.77 -0.84 6.10
N ALA A 17 -13.92 -1.32 5.59
CA ALA A 17 -14.03 -2.40 4.59
C ALA A 17 -13.73 -1.94 3.15
N THR A 18 -13.32 -0.68 2.96
CA THR A 18 -12.92 -0.13 1.65
C THR A 18 -11.46 0.30 1.71
N SER A 19 -10.80 0.23 0.57
CA SER A 19 -9.44 0.73 0.37
C SER A 19 -9.38 1.81 -0.71
N GLY A 20 -8.31 2.61 -0.64
CA GLY A 20 -8.02 3.68 -1.59
C GLY A 20 -6.64 4.28 -1.33
N GLU A 21 -6.40 5.51 -1.80
CA GLU A 21 -5.11 6.21 -1.63
C GLU A 21 -4.73 6.48 -0.15
N TYR A 22 -5.70 6.35 0.76
CA TYR A 22 -5.54 6.49 2.21
C TYR A 22 -5.23 5.18 2.94
N GLY A 23 -5.18 4.05 2.24
CA GLY A 23 -5.04 2.71 2.82
C GLY A 23 -6.41 2.09 2.99
N GLY A 24 -6.67 1.53 4.17
CA GLY A 24 -7.93 0.85 4.49
C GLY A 24 -7.80 -0.66 4.36
N ASN A 25 -8.86 -1.35 3.91
CA ASN A 25 -8.88 -2.81 3.68
C ASN A 25 -8.03 -3.17 2.45
N MET A 26 -6.72 -3.21 2.63
CA MET A 26 -5.79 -3.50 1.53
C MET A 26 -5.58 -5.00 1.37
N ASP A 27 -5.74 -5.78 2.45
CA ASP A 27 -5.63 -7.23 2.49
C ASP A 27 -4.38 -7.76 1.78
N TYR A 28 -3.27 -7.05 1.95
CA TYR A 28 -2.01 -7.48 1.36
C TYR A 28 -1.29 -8.43 2.30
N LYS A 29 -1.20 -9.71 1.93
CA LYS A 29 -0.51 -10.76 2.72
C LYS A 29 0.93 -10.39 3.09
N GLY A 30 1.59 -9.55 2.28
CA GLY A 30 2.97 -9.13 2.48
C GLY A 30 3.14 -8.11 3.61
N LEU A 31 2.05 -7.56 4.17
CA LEU A 31 2.14 -6.70 5.34
C LEU A 31 2.31 -7.51 6.62
N VAL A 32 3.57 -7.83 6.90
CA VAL A 32 4.05 -8.61 8.04
C VAL A 32 5.05 -7.80 8.88
N ALA A 33 5.48 -8.35 10.02
CA ALA A 33 6.52 -7.73 10.84
C ALA A 33 7.81 -7.52 10.04
N GLY A 34 8.44 -6.35 10.20
CA GLY A 34 9.64 -5.96 9.44
C GLY A 34 9.35 -5.03 8.25
N VAL A 35 8.11 -5.03 7.74
CA VAL A 35 7.71 -4.19 6.61
C VAL A 35 7.41 -2.76 7.05
N THR A 36 7.90 -1.80 6.27
CA THR A 36 7.54 -0.38 6.40
C THR A 36 6.57 0.01 5.29
N VAL A 37 5.51 0.75 5.64
CA VAL A 37 4.55 1.28 4.66
C VAL A 37 4.46 2.80 4.78
N PHE A 38 4.39 3.46 3.62
CA PHE A 38 4.32 4.90 3.48
C PHE A 38 2.93 5.32 3.02
N PHE A 39 2.41 6.36 3.65
CA PHE A 39 1.12 6.99 3.33
C PHE A 39 1.33 8.47 3.01
N SER A 40 0.51 8.99 2.10
CA SER A 40 0.30 10.44 2.02
C SER A 40 -0.58 10.89 3.19
N VAL A 41 -0.22 12.02 3.80
CA VAL A 41 -0.99 12.61 4.91
C VAL A 41 -2.05 13.56 4.35
N PHE A 42 -3.33 13.21 4.50
CA PHE A 42 -4.45 14.00 3.97
C PHE A 42 -5.16 14.87 5.01
N ALA A 43 -5.01 14.54 6.30
CA ALA A 43 -5.57 15.28 7.42
C ALA A 43 -4.50 15.57 8.49
N GLU A 44 -4.75 16.56 9.34
CA GLU A 44 -3.84 16.88 10.44
C GLU A 44 -3.65 15.67 11.37
N GLY A 45 -2.40 15.39 11.72
CA GLY A 45 -2.03 14.22 12.52
C GLY A 45 -2.13 12.88 11.78
N ALA A 46 -2.44 12.87 10.49
CA ALA A 46 -2.72 11.70 9.64
C ALA A 46 -3.93 10.86 10.07
N LEU A 47 -4.21 10.75 11.37
CA LEU A 47 -5.27 9.93 11.95
C LEU A 47 -5.11 8.45 11.53
N PHE A 48 -3.89 7.94 11.76
CA PHE A 48 -3.53 6.56 11.42
C PHE A 48 -4.36 5.54 12.22
N HIS A 49 -4.79 4.48 11.55
CA HIS A 49 -5.50 3.34 12.12
C HIS A 49 -4.96 2.01 11.58
N LEU A 50 -5.15 0.94 12.35
CA LEU A 50 -4.88 -0.44 11.93
C LEU A 50 -5.86 -1.42 12.60
N GLY A 51 -6.04 -2.58 11.99
CA GLY A 51 -6.87 -3.67 12.48
C GLY A 51 -6.94 -4.80 11.44
N ASP A 52 -7.84 -5.76 11.66
CA ASP A 52 -8.05 -6.89 10.74
C ASP A 52 -6.86 -7.86 10.72
N GLY A 53 -6.80 -8.71 11.74
CA GLY A 53 -5.68 -9.58 11.99
C GLY A 53 -5.83 -10.92 11.28
N HIS A 54 -4.95 -11.23 10.33
CA HIS A 54 -4.94 -12.54 9.65
C HIS A 54 -3.79 -13.40 10.15
N ALA A 55 -4.09 -14.59 10.68
CA ALA A 55 -3.08 -15.59 11.01
C ALA A 55 -2.42 -16.16 9.74
N ILE A 56 -3.23 -16.30 8.69
CA ILE A 56 -2.80 -16.62 7.32
C ILE A 56 -3.85 -16.06 6.35
N GLN A 57 -3.39 -15.62 5.18
CA GLN A 57 -4.22 -15.15 4.09
C GLN A 57 -3.57 -15.54 2.76
N GLY A 58 -4.38 -15.94 1.78
CA GLY A 58 -3.93 -16.15 0.40
C GLY A 58 -4.03 -14.87 -0.44
N CYS A 59 -3.32 -14.83 -1.57
CA CYS A 59 -3.49 -13.79 -2.57
C CYS A 59 -4.93 -13.75 -3.11
N GLY A 60 -5.48 -12.55 -3.23
CA GLY A 60 -6.83 -12.29 -3.73
C GLY A 60 -7.94 -12.53 -2.71
N GLU A 61 -7.59 -13.04 -1.52
CA GLU A 61 -8.53 -13.36 -0.43
C GLU A 61 -9.87 -13.94 -0.95
N ILE A 62 -9.80 -14.96 -1.80
CA ILE A 62 -10.95 -15.36 -2.65
C ILE A 62 -12.21 -15.78 -1.89
N ALA A 63 -12.05 -16.23 -0.64
CA ALA A 63 -13.15 -16.61 0.24
C ALA A 63 -13.81 -15.39 0.91
N GLY A 64 -13.24 -14.20 0.74
CA GLY A 64 -13.64 -12.94 1.36
C GLY A 64 -13.19 -12.77 2.82
N THR A 65 -12.36 -13.68 3.32
CA THR A 65 -11.76 -13.63 4.67
C THR A 65 -10.42 -14.37 4.69
N GLY A 66 -9.55 -13.96 5.61
CA GLY A 66 -8.41 -14.74 6.05
C GLY A 66 -8.78 -15.69 7.21
N VAL A 67 -7.77 -16.21 7.89
CA VAL A 67 -7.98 -16.78 9.24
C VAL A 67 -7.96 -15.64 10.24
N GLU A 68 -9.15 -15.09 10.53
CA GLU A 68 -9.35 -13.93 11.39
C GLU A 68 -8.97 -14.17 12.85
N ILE A 69 -8.14 -13.27 13.39
CA ILE A 69 -7.63 -13.31 14.77
C ILE A 69 -7.47 -11.91 15.37
N SER A 70 -7.50 -11.84 16.71
CA SER A 70 -7.01 -10.67 17.44
C SER A 70 -5.47 -10.62 17.40
N LEU A 71 -4.90 -9.42 17.38
CA LEU A 71 -3.45 -9.19 17.32
C LEU A 71 -2.99 -8.17 18.35
N ASP A 72 -1.83 -8.43 18.94
CA ASP A 72 -1.03 -7.42 19.64
C ASP A 72 0.09 -6.96 18.72
N VAL A 73 0.11 -5.67 18.37
CA VAL A 73 1.03 -5.11 17.36
C VAL A 73 1.88 -4.02 17.98
N ARG A 74 3.16 -4.01 17.63
CA ARG A 74 4.08 -2.91 17.92
C ARG A 74 4.60 -2.32 16.62
N PHE A 75 4.47 -1.01 16.48
CA PHE A 75 4.94 -0.27 15.31
C PHE A 75 5.52 1.08 15.73
N THR A 76 6.24 1.72 14.80
CA THR A 76 6.72 3.10 14.94
C THR A 76 6.12 3.93 13.83
N VAL A 77 5.85 5.21 14.08
CA VAL A 77 5.39 6.16 13.07
C VAL A 77 6.37 7.30 12.96
N GLN A 78 6.72 7.66 11.74
CA GLN A 78 7.57 8.81 11.43
C GLN A 78 6.91 9.66 10.36
N VAL A 79 7.04 10.99 10.49
CA VAL A 79 6.55 11.94 9.49
C VAL A 79 7.69 12.32 8.55
N LEU A 80 7.51 12.04 7.25
CA LEU A 80 8.40 12.49 6.19
C LEU A 80 7.87 13.79 5.56
N LYS A 81 8.59 14.90 5.75
CA LYS A 81 8.19 16.22 5.21
C LYS A 81 8.62 16.38 3.75
N GLY A 82 7.85 17.13 2.98
CA GLY A 82 8.17 17.45 1.58
C GLY A 82 8.04 16.26 0.61
N LYS A 83 7.33 15.20 1.04
CA LYS A 83 7.05 14.01 0.22
C LYS A 83 5.54 13.87 0.05
N THR A 84 5.12 13.57 -1.17
CA THR A 84 3.73 13.23 -1.51
C THR A 84 3.77 12.07 -2.48
N ILE A 85 3.00 11.02 -2.18
CA ILE A 85 2.85 9.81 -2.98
C ILE A 85 1.39 9.67 -3.43
N GLY A 86 1.14 9.07 -4.59
CA GLY A 86 -0.23 8.89 -5.09
C GLY A 86 -0.92 7.71 -4.41
N TRP A 87 -0.18 6.61 -4.32
CA TRP A 87 -0.60 5.35 -3.70
C TRP A 87 0.37 4.91 -2.60
N GLN A 88 -0.04 3.94 -1.77
CA GLN A 88 0.83 3.42 -0.72
C GLN A 88 2.06 2.77 -1.35
N ARG A 89 3.21 3.02 -0.73
CA ARG A 89 4.46 2.34 -1.04
C ARG A 89 4.90 1.58 0.19
N GLY A 90 5.73 0.58 0.01
CA GLY A 90 6.35 -0.09 1.13
C GLY A 90 7.70 -0.68 0.79
N GLU A 91 8.38 -1.06 1.84
CA GLU A 91 9.71 -1.64 1.81
C GLU A 91 9.71 -2.86 2.73
N SER A 92 10.10 -4.00 2.17
CA SER A 92 10.45 -5.22 2.91
C SER A 92 11.96 -5.43 2.84
N ASP A 93 12.43 -6.49 3.49
CA ASP A 93 13.83 -6.94 3.51
C ASP A 93 14.40 -7.20 2.10
N THR A 94 13.55 -7.35 1.10
CA THR A 94 13.91 -7.80 -0.26
C THR A 94 13.36 -6.92 -1.37
N HIS A 95 12.25 -6.21 -1.14
CA HIS A 95 11.53 -5.51 -2.21
C HIS A 95 11.04 -4.12 -1.76
N TRP A 96 11.13 -3.18 -2.69
CA TRP A 96 10.23 -2.03 -2.71
C TRP A 96 8.95 -2.43 -3.44
N PHE A 97 7.80 -2.02 -2.92
CA PHE A 97 6.51 -2.30 -3.54
C PHE A 97 5.60 -1.06 -3.52
N CYS A 98 4.64 -1.04 -4.45
CA CYS A 98 3.57 -0.04 -4.53
C CYS A 98 2.24 -0.77 -4.59
N ILE A 99 1.23 -0.29 -3.86
CA ILE A 99 -0.09 -0.93 -3.84
C ILE A 99 -1.08 -0.06 -4.61
N GLY A 100 -1.76 -0.62 -5.60
CA GLY A 100 -2.85 0.04 -6.31
C GLY A 100 -4.17 -0.62 -5.99
N ASN A 101 -5.24 0.18 -5.92
CA ASN A 101 -6.61 -0.32 -5.80
C ASN A 101 -7.50 0.31 -6.88
N ALA A 102 -8.38 -0.49 -7.47
CA ALA A 102 -9.44 -0.04 -8.36
C ALA A 102 -10.40 -1.20 -8.66
N ARG A 103 -11.47 -0.87 -9.38
CA ARG A 103 -12.31 -1.86 -10.07
C ARG A 103 -12.44 -1.40 -11.53
N PRO A 104 -11.90 -2.13 -12.52
CA PRO A 104 -11.43 -3.53 -12.46
C PRO A 104 -9.96 -3.68 -12.01
N LEU A 105 -9.50 -4.93 -11.89
CA LEU A 105 -8.15 -5.28 -11.41
C LEU A 105 -7.03 -4.76 -12.31
N ASP A 106 -7.27 -4.64 -13.62
CA ASP A 106 -6.34 -4.06 -14.58
C ASP A 106 -6.02 -2.59 -14.26
N GLN A 107 -7.00 -1.83 -13.80
CA GLN A 107 -6.79 -0.45 -13.34
C GLN A 107 -6.01 -0.42 -12.01
N ALA A 108 -6.22 -1.39 -11.11
CA ALA A 108 -5.44 -1.48 -9.87
C ALA A 108 -3.96 -1.75 -10.18
N LEU A 109 -3.70 -2.63 -11.15
CA LEU A 109 -2.36 -2.89 -11.67
C LEU A 109 -1.75 -1.62 -12.27
N GLN A 110 -2.50 -0.88 -13.09
CA GLN A 110 -2.06 0.38 -13.67
C GLN A 110 -1.67 1.40 -12.60
N HIS A 111 -2.46 1.53 -11.53
CA HIS A 111 -2.16 2.41 -10.40
C HIS A 111 -0.84 2.02 -9.71
N ALA A 112 -0.65 0.74 -9.39
CA ALA A 112 0.57 0.23 -8.76
C ALA A 112 1.81 0.47 -9.65
N THR A 113 1.72 0.14 -10.94
CA THR A 113 2.83 0.33 -11.90
C THR A 113 3.17 1.81 -12.09
N THR A 114 2.15 2.68 -12.15
CA THR A 114 2.34 4.12 -12.31
C THR A 114 3.02 4.73 -11.07
N GLU A 115 2.63 4.29 -9.87
CA GLU A 115 3.25 4.73 -8.63
C GLU A 115 4.72 4.27 -8.54
N MET A 116 5.02 3.03 -8.95
CA MET A 116 6.39 2.52 -9.00
C MET A 116 7.25 3.30 -10.00
N LEU A 117 6.71 3.61 -11.19
CA LEU A 117 7.37 4.48 -12.17
C LEU A 117 7.64 5.88 -11.58
N ALA A 118 6.67 6.44 -10.87
CA ALA A 118 6.82 7.73 -10.21
C ALA A 118 7.89 7.70 -9.10
N MET A 119 7.99 6.60 -8.35
CA MET A 119 9.05 6.40 -7.35
C MET A 119 10.43 6.36 -8.01
N LEU A 120 10.62 5.51 -9.02
CA LEU A 120 11.91 5.37 -9.71
C LEU A 120 12.38 6.69 -10.34
N THR A 121 11.46 7.45 -10.91
CA THR A 121 11.79 8.73 -11.56
C THR A 121 12.04 9.85 -10.55
N LYS A 122 11.15 10.03 -9.56
CA LYS A 122 11.23 11.17 -8.62
C LYS A 122 12.22 10.96 -7.49
N ASP A 123 12.36 9.73 -6.99
CA ASP A 123 13.17 9.44 -5.81
C ASP A 123 14.55 8.86 -6.18
N TYR A 124 14.65 8.12 -7.28
CA TYR A 124 15.90 7.50 -7.73
C TYR A 124 16.52 8.16 -8.97
N GLY A 125 15.86 9.15 -9.57
CA GLY A 125 16.42 9.99 -10.63
C GLY A 125 16.53 9.31 -11.99
N LEU A 126 15.87 8.17 -12.20
CA LEU A 126 15.83 7.52 -13.51
C LEU A 126 14.99 8.36 -14.48
N THR A 127 15.35 8.33 -15.76
CA THR A 127 14.46 8.81 -16.82
C THR A 127 13.25 7.86 -16.97
N ALA A 128 12.17 8.36 -17.57
CA ALA A 128 10.99 7.53 -17.82
C ALA A 128 11.32 6.28 -18.66
N SER A 129 12.24 6.39 -19.62
CA SER A 129 12.67 5.27 -20.46
C SER A 129 13.49 4.25 -19.68
N GLU A 130 14.43 4.67 -18.85
CA GLU A 130 15.22 3.77 -18.00
C GLU A 130 14.33 3.04 -16.99
N ALA A 131 13.44 3.76 -16.31
CA ALA A 131 12.51 3.17 -15.36
C ALA A 131 11.56 2.18 -16.05
N SER A 132 11.08 2.50 -17.26
CA SER A 132 10.24 1.58 -18.05
C SER A 132 10.99 0.32 -18.48
N LEU A 133 12.26 0.44 -18.87
CA LEU A 133 13.10 -0.72 -19.20
C LEU A 133 13.32 -1.61 -17.97
N LEU A 134 13.64 -1.02 -16.82
CA LEU A 134 13.80 -1.77 -15.57
C LEU A 134 12.51 -2.51 -15.19
N LEU A 135 11.39 -1.80 -15.14
CA LEU A 135 10.09 -2.39 -14.83
C LEU A 135 9.72 -3.48 -15.83
N GLY A 136 9.96 -3.27 -17.13
CA GLY A 136 9.64 -4.25 -18.16
C GLY A 136 10.43 -5.57 -18.05
N GLN A 137 11.56 -5.61 -17.33
CA GLN A 137 12.39 -6.81 -17.18
C GLN A 137 12.34 -7.44 -15.78
N ALA A 138 12.06 -6.64 -14.74
CA ALA A 138 12.25 -7.06 -13.35
C ALA A 138 11.04 -6.82 -12.44
N VAL A 139 9.94 -6.24 -12.93
CA VAL A 139 8.75 -6.04 -12.08
C VAL A 139 8.10 -7.38 -11.73
N GLU A 140 7.70 -7.51 -10.48
CA GLU A 140 6.86 -8.58 -9.99
C GLU A 140 5.47 -8.02 -9.63
N TYR A 141 4.43 -8.82 -9.86
CA TYR A 141 3.07 -8.46 -9.51
C TYR A 141 2.49 -9.50 -8.56
N GLU A 142 1.93 -9.01 -7.45
CA GLU A 142 1.12 -9.80 -6.54
C GLU A 142 -0.29 -9.23 -6.47
N VAL A 143 -1.28 -10.12 -6.38
CA VAL A 143 -2.66 -9.75 -6.06
C VAL A 143 -2.81 -9.85 -4.55
N ALA A 144 -3.21 -8.74 -3.93
CA ALA A 144 -3.58 -8.69 -2.51
C ALA A 144 -4.80 -9.57 -2.27
#